data_AF-A0A950R654-F1
#
_entry.id   AF-A0A950R654-F1
#
_cell.length_a   1.000
_cell.length_b   1.000
_cell.length_c   1.000
_cell.angle_alpha   90.00
_cell.angle_beta   90.00
_cell.angle_gamma   90.00
#
_symmetry.space_group_name_H-M   'P 1'
#
loop_
_entity.id
_entity.type
_entity.pdbx_description
1 polymer ?
#
loop_
_entity_poly.entity_id
_entity_poly.type
_entity_poly.pdbx_seq_one_letter_code
_entity_poly.pdbx_strand_id
1 'polypeptide(L)'
;MNDDRVPLPGSELKLRVGERLAGDPPSSQTVDVTVLLRKRRDAPSEEELLSGRYHSGARPQAEQALAASPNDIAAVRAFANQYGLKIIEESAQTRRIHLEGTVQQIAAAFGVHLAYAQDSEGHQYLTYNGSISVPKSLAGIVVAVLGLDQRPVARHRAPAQ
;
A
#
# COMPACT_ATOMS: atom_id res chain seq x y z
N MET A 1 1.94 -22.15 -10.82
CA MET A 1 3.24 -21.45 -10.64
C MET A 1 3.32 -21.11 -9.18
N ASN A 2 4.22 -21.75 -8.43
CA ASN A 2 4.51 -21.33 -7.06
C ASN A 2 5.30 -20.03 -7.17
N ASP A 3 4.60 -18.90 -7.08
CA ASP A 3 5.23 -17.61 -6.94
C ASP A 3 5.82 -17.58 -5.52
N ASP A 4 7.14 -17.66 -5.39
CA ASP A 4 7.79 -17.49 -4.08
C ASP A 4 7.41 -16.10 -3.54
N ARG A 5 6.58 -16.07 -2.49
CA ARG A 5 6.08 -14.84 -1.88
C ARG A 5 6.92 -14.47 -0.68
N VAL A 6 7.14 -13.17 -0.50
CA VAL A 6 7.86 -12.60 0.64
C VAL A 6 6.87 -11.73 1.43
N PRO A 7 6.76 -11.91 2.76
CA PRO A 7 5.93 -11.04 3.59
C PRO A 7 6.49 -9.61 3.57
N LEU A 8 5.59 -8.63 3.52
CA LEU A 8 5.93 -7.23 3.59
C LEU A 8 6.04 -6.84 5.08
N PRO A 9 7.22 -6.43 5.58
CA PRO A 9 7.38 -6.13 7.00
C PRO A 9 6.44 -5.02 7.48
N GLY A 10 5.85 -5.20 8.67
CA GLY A 10 4.97 -4.19 9.29
C GLY A 10 3.55 -4.16 8.71
N SER A 11 3.19 -5.18 7.92
CA SER A 11 1.86 -5.35 7.36
C SER A 11 0.98 -6.33 8.15
N GLU A 12 1.41 -6.78 9.33
CA GLU A 12 0.59 -7.66 10.14
C GLU A 12 -0.60 -6.90 10.73
N LEU A 13 -1.82 -7.42 10.51
CA LEU A 13 -3.01 -6.83 11.12
C LEU A 13 -2.92 -6.92 12.64
N LYS A 14 -3.16 -5.78 13.30
CA LYS A 14 -3.34 -5.68 14.76
C LYS A 14 -4.76 -5.21 15.04
N LEU A 15 -5.62 -6.14 15.44
CA LEU A 15 -6.95 -5.83 15.97
C LEU A 15 -6.80 -5.07 17.29
N ARG A 16 -7.56 -3.99 17.45
CA ARG A 16 -7.64 -3.22 18.69
C ARG A 16 -8.64 -3.88 19.64
N VAL A 17 -8.52 -3.57 20.93
CA VAL A 17 -9.47 -4.03 21.95
C VAL A 17 -10.88 -3.57 21.57
N GLY A 18 -11.83 -4.50 21.53
CA GLY A 18 -13.22 -4.23 21.16
C GLY A 18 -13.54 -4.33 19.66
N GLU A 19 -12.54 -4.51 18.79
CA GLU A 19 -12.75 -4.81 17.37
C GLU A 19 -13.07 -6.30 17.19
N ARG A 20 -13.99 -6.62 16.28
CA ARG A 20 -14.33 -8.01 15.91
C ARG A 20 -14.46 -8.15 14.41
N LEU A 21 -14.08 -9.31 13.88
CA LEU A 21 -14.32 -9.65 12.48
C LEU A 21 -15.84 -9.82 12.24
N ALA A 22 -16.30 -9.35 11.09
CA ALA A 22 -17.70 -9.19 10.71
C ALA A 22 -18.00 -9.84 9.34
N GLY A 23 -17.41 -11.01 9.08
CA GLY A 23 -17.62 -11.78 7.85
C GLY A 23 -16.83 -11.28 6.65
N ASP A 24 -17.05 -11.93 5.51
CA ASP A 24 -16.26 -11.71 4.29
C ASP A 24 -17.00 -10.76 3.33
N PRO A 25 -16.30 -9.80 2.69
CA PRO A 25 -16.89 -8.98 1.64
C PRO A 25 -17.19 -9.81 0.39
N PRO A 26 -18.18 -9.41 -0.44
CA PRO A 26 -18.43 -10.05 -1.72
C PRO A 26 -17.18 -10.09 -2.60
N SER A 27 -16.89 -11.24 -3.22
CA SER A 27 -15.69 -11.43 -4.04
C SER A 27 -15.59 -10.48 -5.22
N SER A 28 -16.73 -9.99 -5.73
CA SER A 28 -16.85 -9.06 -6.85
C SER A 28 -16.83 -7.58 -6.42
N GLN A 29 -16.84 -7.27 -5.13
CA GLN A 29 -16.77 -5.90 -4.65
C GLN A 29 -15.44 -5.28 -5.08
N THR A 30 -15.50 -4.08 -5.66
CA THR A 30 -14.31 -3.31 -6.02
C THR A 30 -13.66 -2.71 -4.78
N VAL A 31 -12.34 -2.79 -4.71
CA VAL A 31 -11.48 -2.22 -3.67
C VAL A 31 -10.30 -1.56 -4.36
N ASP A 32 -9.88 -0.42 -3.82
CA ASP A 32 -8.70 0.29 -4.28
C ASP A 32 -7.57 0.25 -3.25
N VAL A 33 -6.33 0.22 -3.75
CA VAL A 33 -5.12 0.17 -2.93
C VAL A 33 -4.05 1.08 -3.49
N THR A 34 -3.28 1.70 -2.60
CA THR A 34 -2.06 2.39 -2.99
C THR A 34 -0.85 1.52 -2.71
N VAL A 35 -0.07 1.23 -3.75
CA VAL A 35 1.26 0.63 -3.62
C VAL A 35 2.31 1.74 -3.55
N LEU A 36 3.09 1.76 -2.48
CA LEU A 36 4.20 2.69 -2.29
C LEU A 36 5.52 1.99 -2.63
N LEU A 37 6.30 2.61 -3.50
CA LEU A 37 7.58 2.10 -3.97
C LEU A 37 8.74 2.72 -3.21
N ARG A 38 9.87 2.02 -3.21
CA ARG A 38 11.15 2.58 -2.76
C ARG A 38 11.54 3.80 -3.60
N LYS A 39 12.40 4.66 -3.03
CA LYS A 39 13.17 5.63 -3.80
C LYS A 39 14.20 4.91 -4.69
N ARG A 40 14.70 5.59 -5.71
CA ARG A 40 15.81 5.11 -6.55
C ARG A 40 17.02 4.72 -5.67
N ARG A 41 17.81 3.74 -6.09
CA ARG A 41 18.91 3.18 -5.26
C ARG A 41 20.04 4.17 -4.98
N ASP A 42 20.25 5.10 -5.88
CA ASP A 42 21.18 6.23 -5.82
C ASP A 42 20.55 7.50 -5.24
N ALA A 43 19.31 7.41 -4.72
CA ALA A 43 18.72 8.51 -3.98
C ALA A 43 19.49 8.73 -2.67
N PRO A 44 19.58 9.98 -2.17
CA PRO A 44 20.24 10.29 -0.90
C PRO A 44 19.70 9.42 0.23
N SER A 45 20.58 8.98 1.13
CA SER A 45 20.23 8.19 2.31
C SER A 45 19.33 8.99 3.27
N GLU A 46 18.65 8.29 4.18
CA GLU A 46 17.86 8.98 5.21
C GLU A 46 18.72 9.83 6.13
N GLU A 47 19.92 9.36 6.47
CA GLU A 47 20.90 10.11 7.26
C GLU A 47 21.31 11.41 6.57
N GLU A 48 21.58 11.37 5.27
CA GLU A 48 21.87 12.57 4.49
C GLU A 48 20.68 13.54 4.48
N LEU A 49 19.47 13.04 4.20
CA LEU A 49 18.25 13.85 4.17
C LEU A 49 17.97 14.52 5.52
N LEU A 50 18.22 13.81 6.63
CA LEU A 50 17.96 14.28 7.99
C LEU A 50 19.13 15.06 8.61
N SER A 51 20.29 15.10 7.94
CA SER A 51 21.50 15.77 8.46
C SER A 51 21.38 17.29 8.60
N GLY A 52 20.35 17.91 7.99
CA GLY A 52 20.25 19.36 7.83
C GLY A 52 21.26 19.95 6.83
N ARG A 53 22.09 19.11 6.18
CA ARG A 53 23.10 19.52 5.20
C ARG A 53 22.72 19.15 3.77
N TYR A 54 21.68 18.35 3.57
CA TYR A 54 21.20 18.01 2.25
C TYR A 54 20.48 19.20 1.61
N HIS A 55 21.02 19.66 0.48
CA HIS A 55 20.46 20.76 -0.30
C HIS A 55 20.12 20.22 -1.69
N SER A 56 18.86 19.82 -1.89
CA SER A 56 18.38 19.29 -3.18
C SER A 56 18.27 20.35 -4.30
N GLY A 57 18.69 21.59 -4.04
CA GLY A 57 18.43 22.71 -4.94
C GLY A 57 16.94 23.01 -5.06
N ALA A 58 16.47 23.23 -6.29
CA ALA A 58 15.07 23.53 -6.58
C ALA A 58 14.16 22.30 -6.42
N ARG A 59 12.87 22.53 -6.11
CA ARG A 59 11.87 21.46 -5.91
C ARG A 59 11.87 20.35 -6.98
N PRO A 60 11.97 20.65 -8.31
CA PRO A 60 11.99 19.59 -9.33
C PRO A 60 13.21 18.65 -9.24
N GLN A 61 14.37 19.17 -8.81
CA GLN A 61 15.57 18.36 -8.63
C GLN A 61 15.42 17.41 -7.44
N ALA A 62 14.80 17.89 -6.34
CA ALA A 62 14.45 17.05 -5.21
C ALA A 62 13.47 15.93 -5.58
N GLU A 63 12.41 16.28 -6.32
CA GLU A 63 11.39 15.32 -6.79
C GLU A 63 12.02 14.24 -7.68
N GLN A 64 12.93 14.62 -8.58
CA GLN A 64 13.61 13.66 -9.45
C GLN A 64 14.60 12.77 -8.70
N ALA A 65 15.31 13.31 -7.69
CA ALA A 65 16.26 12.56 -6.88
C ALA A 65 15.56 11.53 -5.97
N LEU A 66 14.33 11.81 -5.53
CA LEU A 66 13.57 10.97 -4.61
C LEU A 66 12.52 10.08 -5.31
N ALA A 67 12.37 10.20 -6.62
CA ALA A 67 11.41 9.44 -7.41
C ALA A 67 11.68 7.93 -7.40
N ALA A 68 10.65 7.15 -7.73
CA ALA A 68 10.77 5.74 -8.02
C ALA A 68 11.50 5.52 -9.36
N SER A 69 12.23 4.41 -9.49
CA SER A 69 12.87 4.10 -10.77
C SER A 69 11.83 3.65 -11.82
N PRO A 70 12.04 3.97 -13.12
CA PRO A 70 11.15 3.49 -14.18
C PRO A 70 11.03 1.95 -14.22
N ASN A 71 12.10 1.23 -13.88
CA ASN A 71 12.11 -0.23 -13.83
C ASN A 71 11.24 -0.77 -12.68
N ASP A 72 11.28 -0.12 -11.51
CA ASP A 72 10.45 -0.50 -10.37
C ASP A 72 8.95 -0.27 -10.69
N ILE A 73 8.61 0.84 -11.36
CA ILE A 73 7.25 1.11 -11.84
C ILE A 73 6.81 0.06 -12.85
N ALA A 74 7.66 -0.27 -13.83
CA ALA A 74 7.36 -1.28 -14.84
C ALA A 74 7.13 -2.67 -14.22
N ALA A 75 7.89 -3.04 -13.19
CA ALA A 75 7.71 -4.29 -12.47
C ALA A 75 6.33 -4.36 -11.78
N VAL A 76 5.91 -3.27 -11.14
CA VAL A 76 4.59 -3.20 -10.46
C VAL A 76 3.46 -3.17 -11.49
N ARG A 77 3.64 -2.52 -12.65
CA ARG A 77 2.68 -2.56 -13.75
C ARG A 77 2.48 -3.97 -14.30
N ALA A 78 3.57 -4.71 -14.51
CA ALA A 78 3.50 -6.10 -14.95
C ALA A 78 2.76 -6.97 -13.92
N PHE A 79 3.04 -6.76 -12.64
CA PHE A 79 2.32 -7.41 -11.55
C PHE A 79 0.82 -7.07 -11.54
N ALA A 80 0.45 -5.79 -11.65
CA ALA A 80 -0.95 -5.38 -11.70
C ALA A 80 -1.70 -6.08 -12.85
N ASN A 81 -1.12 -6.09 -14.05
CA ASN A 81 -1.69 -6.77 -15.21
C ASN A 81 -1.83 -8.29 -15.01
N GLN A 82 -0.84 -8.93 -14.39
CA GLN A 82 -0.86 -10.37 -14.11
C GLN A 82 -2.05 -10.77 -13.22
N TYR A 83 -2.41 -9.92 -12.27
CA TYR A 83 -3.56 -10.14 -11.36
C TYR A 83 -4.87 -9.51 -11.87
N GLY A 84 -4.85 -8.91 -13.05
CA GLY A 84 -6.01 -8.22 -13.64
C GLY A 84 -6.43 -6.96 -12.88
N LEU A 85 -5.52 -6.35 -12.14
CA LEU A 85 -5.73 -5.08 -11.44
C LEU A 85 -5.61 -3.93 -12.43
N LYS A 86 -6.52 -2.97 -12.33
CA LYS A 86 -6.52 -1.75 -13.12
C LYS A 86 -5.65 -0.70 -12.44
N ILE A 87 -4.83 -0.01 -13.22
CA ILE A 87 -4.03 1.11 -12.72
C ILE A 87 -4.83 2.40 -12.91
N ILE A 88 -5.14 3.07 -11.81
CA ILE A 88 -5.91 4.32 -11.78
C ILE A 88 -4.97 5.53 -11.89
N GLU A 89 -3.84 5.47 -11.19
CA GLU A 89 -2.85 6.54 -11.16
C GLU A 89 -1.45 5.96 -10.99
N GLU A 90 -0.46 6.53 -11.66
CA GLU A 90 0.96 6.26 -11.44
C GLU A 90 1.71 7.57 -11.27
N SER A 91 2.51 7.68 -10.21
CA SER A 91 3.33 8.86 -9.96
C SER A 91 4.72 8.45 -9.49
N ALA A 92 5.71 8.60 -10.36
CA ALA A 92 7.10 8.34 -10.03
C ALA A 92 7.60 9.27 -8.90
N GLN A 93 7.20 10.54 -8.93
CA GLN A 93 7.62 11.58 -7.98
C GLN A 93 7.13 11.28 -6.56
N THR A 94 5.87 10.85 -6.42
CA THR A 94 5.32 10.46 -5.11
C THR A 94 5.57 8.99 -4.76
N ARG A 95 6.12 8.22 -5.72
CA ARG A 95 6.38 6.77 -5.63
C ARG A 95 5.12 5.93 -5.43
N ARG A 96 3.97 6.43 -5.88
CA ARG A 96 2.66 5.81 -5.66
C ARG A 96 2.13 5.22 -6.96
N ILE A 97 1.54 4.04 -6.86
CA ILE A 97 0.70 3.45 -7.89
C ILE A 97 -0.64 3.11 -7.24
N HIS A 98 -1.72 3.70 -7.75
CA HIS A 98 -3.08 3.43 -7.30
C HIS A 98 -3.67 2.34 -8.18
N LEU A 99 -4.06 1.24 -7.54
CA LEU A 99 -4.63 0.06 -8.18
C LEU A 99 -6.08 -0.11 -7.75
N GLU A 100 -6.90 -0.61 -8.66
CA GLU A 100 -8.30 -0.97 -8.45
C GLU A 100 -8.51 -2.42 -8.90
N GLY A 101 -9.26 -3.19 -8.13
CA GLY A 101 -9.62 -4.56 -8.48
C GLY A 101 -10.71 -5.11 -7.58
N THR A 102 -11.19 -6.32 -7.88
CA THR A 102 -12.15 -6.98 -7.00
C THR A 102 -11.47 -7.50 -5.74
N VAL A 103 -12.24 -7.74 -4.68
CA VAL A 103 -11.81 -8.43 -3.46
C VAL A 103 -11.00 -9.69 -3.79
N GLN A 104 -11.49 -10.50 -4.73
CA GLN A 104 -10.80 -11.73 -5.16
C GLN A 104 -9.43 -11.45 -5.79
N GLN A 105 -9.35 -10.47 -6.69
CA GLN A 105 -8.10 -10.12 -7.37
C GLN A 105 -7.08 -9.54 -6.39
N ILE A 106 -7.53 -8.64 -5.50
CA ILE A 106 -6.69 -8.01 -4.47
C ILE A 106 -6.17 -9.05 -3.47
N ALA A 107 -7.04 -9.94 -2.98
CA ALA A 107 -6.66 -11.04 -2.11
C ALA A 107 -5.59 -11.94 -2.74
N ALA A 108 -5.76 -12.32 -4.01
CA ALA A 108 -4.79 -13.10 -4.75
C ALA A 108 -3.47 -12.35 -4.99
N ALA A 109 -3.55 -11.06 -5.36
CA ALA A 109 -2.40 -10.22 -5.65
C ALA A 109 -1.51 -10.04 -4.43
N PHE A 110 -2.09 -9.82 -3.26
CA PHE A 110 -1.35 -9.49 -2.03
C PHE A 110 -1.28 -10.64 -1.01
N GLY A 111 -1.84 -11.81 -1.34
CA GLY A 111 -1.77 -13.00 -0.50
C GLY A 111 -2.43 -12.80 0.86
N VAL A 112 -3.55 -12.07 0.89
CA VAL A 112 -4.32 -11.76 2.09
C VAL A 112 -5.73 -12.32 1.97
N HIS A 113 -6.41 -12.45 3.10
CA HIS A 113 -7.85 -12.67 3.14
C HIS A 113 -8.53 -11.38 3.61
N LEU A 114 -9.34 -10.77 2.73
CA LEU A 114 -10.09 -9.56 3.08
C LEU A 114 -11.32 -9.94 3.90
N ALA A 115 -11.60 -9.14 4.92
CA ALA A 115 -12.73 -9.33 5.82
C ALA A 115 -13.32 -7.97 6.18
N TYR A 116 -14.57 -7.94 6.60
CA TYR A 116 -15.09 -6.83 7.36
C TYR A 116 -14.71 -6.97 8.82
N ALA A 117 -14.52 -5.84 9.49
CA ALA A 117 -14.47 -5.77 10.94
C ALA A 117 -15.36 -4.64 11.43
N GLN A 118 -15.74 -4.73 12.70
CA GLN A 118 -16.59 -3.76 13.38
C GLN A 118 -15.84 -3.18 14.57
N ASP A 119 -15.85 -1.86 14.72
CA ASP A 119 -15.33 -1.18 15.90
C ASP A 119 -16.32 -1.26 17.10
N SER A 120 -15.90 -0.74 18.25
CA SER A 120 -16.73 -0.71 19.46
C SER A 120 -17.97 0.18 19.34
N GLU A 121 -17.99 1.10 18.38
CA GLU A 121 -19.12 2.01 18.11
C GLU A 121 -20.11 1.40 17.08
N GLY A 122 -19.79 0.22 16.55
CA GLY A 122 -20.62 -0.50 15.59
C GLY A 122 -20.31 -0.17 14.13
N HIS A 123 -19.30 0.68 13.84
CA HIS A 123 -18.94 1.01 12.46
C HIS A 123 -18.19 -0.15 11.82
N GLN A 124 -18.65 -0.53 10.64
CA GLN A 124 -18.04 -1.59 9.84
C GLN A 124 -17.03 -0.99 8.84
N TYR A 125 -15.88 -1.61 8.72
CA TYR A 125 -14.83 -1.22 7.76
C TYR A 125 -14.16 -2.46 7.16
N LEU A 126 -13.60 -2.29 5.96
CA LEU A 126 -12.80 -3.32 5.31
C LEU A 126 -11.44 -3.45 6.00
N THR A 127 -11.00 -4.69 6.21
CA THR A 127 -9.67 -5.02 6.72
C THR A 127 -9.20 -6.34 6.11
N TYR A 128 -8.08 -6.87 6.59
CA TYR A 128 -7.53 -8.14 6.12
C TYR A 128 -6.89 -8.94 7.24
N ASN A 129 -6.92 -10.26 7.14
CA ASN A 129 -6.23 -11.15 8.07
C ASN A 129 -4.85 -11.58 7.53
N GLY A 130 -3.93 -11.85 8.45
CA GLY A 130 -2.56 -12.26 8.14
C GLY A 130 -1.63 -11.08 7.87
N SER A 131 -0.67 -11.32 6.97
CA SER A 131 0.34 -10.35 6.54
C SER A 131 0.25 -10.16 5.03
N ILE A 132 0.42 -8.94 4.56
CA ILE A 132 0.57 -8.67 3.13
C ILE A 132 1.84 -9.35 2.66
N SER A 133 1.76 -10.03 1.51
CA SER A 133 2.93 -10.61 0.86
C SER A 133 2.97 -10.19 -0.60
N VAL A 134 4.17 -10.15 -1.18
CA VAL A 134 4.37 -9.84 -2.61
C VAL A 134 5.29 -10.89 -3.23
N PRO A 135 5.25 -11.11 -4.55
CA PRO A 135 6.22 -11.95 -5.23
C PRO A 135 7.66 -11.48 -4.93
N LYS A 136 8.61 -12.42 -4.86
CA LYS A 136 10.02 -12.13 -4.58
C LYS A 136 10.64 -11.09 -5.52
N SER A 137 10.16 -11.00 -6.76
CA SER A 137 10.56 -9.97 -7.73
C SER A 137 10.24 -8.53 -7.28
N LEU A 138 9.23 -8.35 -6.42
CA LEU A 138 8.81 -7.07 -5.86
C LEU A 138 9.32 -6.83 -4.43
N ALA A 139 9.97 -7.82 -3.82
CA ALA A 139 10.55 -7.68 -2.49
C ALA A 139 11.60 -6.55 -2.47
N GLY A 140 11.45 -5.61 -1.54
CA GLY A 140 12.30 -4.42 -1.44
C GLY A 140 12.10 -3.39 -2.57
N ILE A 141 11.18 -3.62 -3.50
CA ILE A 141 10.64 -2.60 -4.41
C ILE A 141 9.40 -1.98 -3.78
N VAL A 142 8.45 -2.82 -3.38
CA VAL A 142 7.26 -2.40 -2.64
C VAL A 142 7.63 -2.19 -1.18
N VAL A 143 7.35 -1.00 -0.67
CA VAL A 143 7.62 -0.60 0.72
C VAL A 143 6.35 -0.66 1.56
N ALA A 144 5.20 -0.30 0.98
CA ALA A 144 3.91 -0.35 1.66
C ALA A 144 2.78 -0.64 0.68
N VAL A 145 1.71 -1.25 1.18
CA VAL A 145 0.41 -1.36 0.51
C VAL A 145 -0.63 -0.79 1.46
N LEU A 146 -1.33 0.24 1.03
CA LEU A 146 -2.28 1.02 1.83
C LEU A 146 -3.69 0.87 1.25
N GLY A 147 -4.72 1.06 2.09
CA GLY A 147 -6.13 0.99 1.68
C GLY A 147 -6.82 -0.36 1.88
N LEU A 148 -6.04 -1.41 2.20
CA LEU A 148 -6.59 -2.72 2.57
C LEU A 148 -7.19 -2.76 3.98
N ASP A 149 -6.74 -1.84 4.84
CA ASP A 149 -7.33 -1.57 6.14
C ASP A 149 -7.92 -0.17 6.09
N GLN A 150 -9.25 -0.10 6.08
CA GLN A 150 -10.03 1.12 5.95
C GLN A 150 -10.52 1.64 7.31
N ARG A 151 -9.89 1.21 8.41
CA ARG A 151 -10.15 1.79 9.73
C ARG A 151 -9.96 3.31 9.70
N PRO A 152 -10.87 4.09 10.29
CA PRO A 152 -10.64 5.51 10.51
C PRO A 152 -9.34 5.75 11.28
N VAL A 153 -8.35 6.38 10.63
CA VAL A 153 -7.04 6.68 11.22
C VAL A 153 -6.99 8.03 11.94
N ALA A 154 -7.97 8.89 11.69
CA ALA A 154 -8.11 10.20 12.31
C ALA A 154 -9.57 10.48 12.66
N ARG A 155 -9.78 11.25 13.73
CA ARG A 155 -11.10 11.78 14.09
C ARG A 155 -11.17 13.24 13.67
N HIS A 156 -12.17 13.59 12.87
CA HIS A 156 -12.46 15.01 12.65
C HIS A 156 -13.04 15.60 13.92
N ARG A 157 -12.38 16.63 14.46
CA ARG A 157 -12.97 17.44 15.53
C ARG A 157 -13.93 18.43 14.86
N ALA A 158 -15.24 18.26 15.05
CA ALA A 158 -16.19 19.30 14.68
C ALA A 158 -15.88 20.59 15.49
N PRO A 159 -15.96 21.79 14.88
CA PRO A 159 -15.86 23.03 15.64
C PRO A 159 -17.01 23.09 16.66
N ALA A 160 -16.72 23.64 17.85
CA ALA A 160 -17.75 23.92 18.84
C ALA A 160 -18.79 24.89 18.23
N GLN A 161 -20.07 24.56 18.36
CA GLN A 161 -21.18 25.46 18.00
C GLN A 161 -21.34 26.56 19.04
#